data_AF-S4PWR8-F1
#
_entry.id   AF-S4PWR8-F1
#
_cell.length_a   1.000
_cell.length_b   1.000
_cell.length_c   1.000
_cell.angle_alpha   90.00
_cell.angle_beta   90.00
_cell.angle_gamma   90.00
#
_symmetry.space_group_name_H-M   'P 1'
#
loop_
_entity.id
_entity.type
_entity.pdbx_description
1 polymer ?
#
loop_
_entity_poly.entity_id
_entity_poly.type
_entity_poly.pdbx_seq_one_letter_code
_entity_poly.pdbx_strand_id
1 'polypeptide(L)'
;MADQVTAVLFQILKLVHAMPCFALRKKIQTEERDEDSNAKVNIRWILFKQRKAINSEVAKAPNSMNIRTAIFTMWMHFISSMETDEINTIIDVILPVIVRELSTGDGPSSIAKQLAGRLGKKLRRKVGEIEYSKMAAEVQTRLNVRRAERKKILLQEKVNNPERAAKRKLQLREKKKQAKKIKLEMMHGKRPRVKKRKAEDIDFEDDLLKDTEG
;
A
#
# COMPACT_ATOMS: atom_id res chain seq x y z
N MET A 1 -3.39 10.48 15.58
CA MET A 1 -3.69 11.11 14.28
C MET A 1 -4.12 10.08 13.23
N ALA A 2 -3.29 9.10 12.83
CA ALA A 2 -3.68 8.12 11.80
C ALA A 2 -5.00 7.37 12.14
N ASP A 3 -5.16 6.93 13.38
CA ASP A 3 -6.36 6.22 13.83
C ASP A 3 -7.63 7.10 13.82
N GLN A 4 -7.49 8.40 14.13
CA GLN A 4 -8.60 9.35 14.06
C GLN A 4 -9.03 9.58 12.61
N VAL A 5 -8.06 9.71 11.70
CA VAL A 5 -8.33 9.87 10.26
C VAL A 5 -9.00 8.61 9.71
N THR A 6 -8.55 7.40 10.05
CA THR A 6 -9.20 6.18 9.59
C THR A 6 -10.58 5.98 10.22
N ALA A 7 -10.81 6.43 11.46
CA ALA A 7 -12.14 6.44 12.06
C ALA A 7 -13.11 7.37 11.31
N VAL A 8 -12.68 8.58 10.95
CA VAL A 8 -13.48 9.50 10.12
C VAL A 8 -13.72 8.92 8.73
N LEU A 9 -12.70 8.37 8.07
CA LEU A 9 -12.84 7.69 6.79
C LEU A 9 -13.81 6.52 6.85
N PHE A 10 -13.84 5.77 7.96
CA PHE A 10 -14.80 4.70 8.16
C PHE A 10 -16.24 5.21 8.25
N GLN A 11 -16.47 6.35 8.92
CA GLN A 11 -17.80 6.97 8.95
C GLN A 11 -18.22 7.45 7.56
N ILE A 12 -17.31 8.09 6.82
CA ILE A 12 -17.56 8.46 5.42
C ILE A 12 -17.91 7.22 4.59
N LEU A 13 -17.17 6.12 4.77
CA LEU A 13 -17.40 4.88 4.05
C LEU A 13 -18.78 4.28 4.34
N LYS A 14 -19.23 4.33 5.60
CA LYS A 14 -20.59 3.93 5.98
C LYS A 14 -21.66 4.79 5.33
N LEU A 15 -21.48 6.11 5.34
CA LEU A 15 -22.41 7.04 4.71
C LEU A 15 -22.51 6.81 3.21
N VAL A 16 -21.35 6.63 2.55
CA VAL A 16 -21.27 6.33 1.11
C VAL A 16 -21.91 4.97 0.79
N HIS A 17 -21.72 3.96 1.64
CA HIS A 17 -22.35 2.64 1.47
C HIS A 17 -23.87 2.67 1.61
N ALA A 18 -24.39 3.49 2.50
CA ALA A 18 -25.83 3.68 2.67
C ALA A 18 -26.50 4.45 1.51
N MET A 19 -25.72 5.13 0.65
CA MET A 19 -26.23 5.91 -0.46
C MET A 19 -26.30 5.07 -1.76
N PRO A 20 -27.49 4.86 -2.34
CA PRO A 20 -27.64 4.03 -3.55
C PRO A 20 -26.84 4.53 -4.76
N CYS A 21 -26.60 5.84 -4.86
CA CYS A 21 -25.84 6.46 -5.95
C CYS A 21 -24.33 6.15 -5.90
N PHE A 22 -23.82 5.64 -4.79
CA PHE A 22 -22.42 5.25 -4.60
C PHE A 22 -22.23 3.76 -4.30
N ALA A 23 -23.29 2.97 -4.46
CA ALA A 23 -23.28 1.53 -4.28
C ALA A 23 -22.20 0.85 -5.15
N LEU A 24 -21.72 -0.30 -4.70
CA LEU A 24 -20.75 -1.11 -5.42
C LEU A 24 -21.37 -1.60 -6.72
N ARG A 25 -20.92 -1.06 -7.86
CA ARG A 25 -21.30 -1.58 -9.17
C ARG A 25 -20.62 -2.92 -9.42
N LYS A 26 -21.36 -3.85 -10.04
CA LYS A 26 -20.82 -5.17 -10.45
C LYS A 26 -19.58 -4.98 -11.32
N LYS A 27 -18.57 -5.80 -11.03
CA LYS A 27 -17.24 -5.80 -11.64
C LYS A 27 -17.35 -5.87 -13.18
N ILE A 28 -17.03 -4.78 -13.86
CA ILE A 28 -16.65 -4.83 -15.28
C ILE A 28 -15.19 -5.29 -15.29
N GLN A 29 -14.90 -6.32 -16.08
CA GLN A 29 -13.55 -6.83 -16.28
C GLN A 29 -12.74 -5.75 -17.02
N THR A 30 -12.14 -4.83 -16.30
CA THR A 30 -11.14 -3.93 -16.87
C THR A 30 -9.98 -3.92 -15.91
N GLU A 31 -8.98 -4.72 -16.28
CA GLU A 31 -7.67 -4.66 -15.67
C GLU A 31 -7.09 -3.24 -15.85
N GLU A 32 -6.62 -2.68 -14.75
CA GLU A 32 -5.61 -1.61 -14.71
C GLU A 32 -5.98 -0.19 -15.20
N ARG A 33 -7.26 0.18 -15.39
CA ARG A 33 -7.60 1.53 -15.87
C ARG A 33 -8.62 2.34 -15.06
N ASP A 34 -8.52 2.31 -13.73
CA ASP A 34 -9.22 3.26 -12.85
C ASP A 34 -8.26 4.37 -12.35
N GLU A 35 -7.37 4.90 -13.19
CA GLU A 35 -6.55 6.05 -12.80
C GLU A 35 -7.23 7.40 -13.02
N ASP A 36 -7.99 7.64 -14.11
CA ASP A 36 -8.49 9.01 -14.39
C ASP A 36 -9.80 9.07 -15.19
N SER A 37 -10.91 8.59 -14.62
CA SER A 37 -12.23 8.92 -15.16
C SER A 37 -13.11 9.52 -14.07
N ASN A 38 -12.95 10.82 -13.81
CA ASN A 38 -13.91 11.71 -13.16
C ASN A 38 -14.74 11.04 -12.02
N ALA A 39 -14.04 10.36 -11.09
CA ALA A 39 -14.65 9.33 -10.29
C ALA A 39 -15.54 9.93 -9.20
N LYS A 40 -16.86 9.91 -9.43
CA LYS A 40 -17.87 9.99 -8.37
C LYS A 40 -17.44 9.09 -7.22
N VAL A 41 -17.30 9.65 -6.02
CA VAL A 41 -16.77 8.97 -4.83
C VAL A 41 -17.44 7.62 -4.61
N ASN A 42 -16.77 6.51 -4.92
CA ASN A 42 -17.28 5.16 -4.68
C ASN A 42 -16.36 4.43 -3.68
N ILE A 43 -16.93 3.51 -2.89
CA ILE A 43 -16.24 2.60 -1.96
C ILE A 43 -14.96 2.01 -2.57
N ARG A 44 -15.04 1.49 -3.80
CA ARG A 44 -13.88 0.87 -4.47
C ARG A 44 -12.71 1.87 -4.62
N TRP A 45 -13.01 3.11 -4.97
CA TRP A 45 -12.01 4.18 -5.09
C TRP A 45 -11.37 4.53 -3.74
N ILE A 46 -12.18 4.61 -2.67
CA ILE A 46 -11.68 4.86 -1.31
C ILE A 46 -10.69 3.76 -0.90
N LEU A 47 -11.05 2.49 -1.10
CA LEU A 47 -10.18 1.35 -0.81
C LEU A 47 -8.89 1.38 -1.65
N PHE A 48 -8.99 1.79 -2.91
CA PHE A 48 -7.83 1.96 -3.78
C PHE A 48 -6.87 3.05 -3.28
N LYS A 49 -7.40 4.20 -2.84
CA LYS A 49 -6.58 5.27 -2.22
C LYS A 49 -5.92 4.79 -0.93
N GLN A 50 -6.62 4.02 -0.10
CA GLN A 50 -6.04 3.39 1.10
C GLN A 50 -4.93 2.39 0.77
N ARG A 51 -5.10 1.58 -0.27
CA ARG A 51 -4.05 0.70 -0.80
C ARG A 51 -2.83 1.51 -1.26
N LYS A 52 -3.02 2.62 -1.98
CA LYS A 52 -1.94 3.53 -2.39
C LYS A 52 -1.20 4.10 -1.16
N ALA A 53 -1.91 4.49 -0.10
CA ALA A 53 -1.31 4.97 1.14
C ALA A 53 -0.44 3.89 1.84
N ILE A 54 -0.94 2.65 1.92
CA ILE A 54 -0.18 1.50 2.43
C ILE A 54 1.10 1.29 1.60
N ASN A 55 0.99 1.31 0.27
CA ASN A 55 2.14 1.09 -0.62
C ASN A 55 3.19 2.20 -0.44
N SER A 56 2.76 3.45 -0.30
CA SER A 56 3.63 4.59 -0.01
C SER A 56 4.34 4.43 1.34
N GLU A 57 3.64 4.00 2.40
CA GLU A 57 4.26 3.72 3.71
C GLU A 57 5.38 2.68 3.56
N VAL A 58 5.08 1.54 2.93
CA VAL A 58 6.06 0.46 2.75
C VAL A 58 7.27 0.90 1.92
N ALA A 59 7.05 1.71 0.88
CA ALA A 59 8.13 2.17 0.01
C ALA A 59 9.01 3.26 0.67
N LYS A 60 8.40 4.23 1.36
CA LYS A 60 9.07 5.43 1.86
C LYS A 60 9.48 5.31 3.33
N ALA A 61 8.74 4.55 4.14
CA ALA A 61 8.92 4.41 5.57
C ALA A 61 8.65 2.96 6.05
N PRO A 62 9.40 1.95 5.57
CA PRO A 62 9.12 0.53 5.82
C PRO A 62 9.11 0.12 7.31
N ASN A 63 9.81 0.87 8.16
CA ASN A 63 9.87 0.65 9.60
C ASN A 63 8.66 1.25 10.35
N SER A 64 7.92 2.19 9.73
CA SER A 64 6.65 2.67 10.24
C SER A 64 5.56 1.66 9.91
N MET A 65 4.65 1.46 10.86
CA MET A 65 3.47 0.62 10.69
C MET A 65 2.16 1.35 11.02
N ASN A 66 2.20 2.65 11.27
CA ASN A 66 1.04 3.43 11.71
C ASN A 66 -0.08 3.41 10.66
N ILE A 67 0.26 3.59 9.38
CA ILE A 67 -0.74 3.67 8.29
C ILE A 67 -1.33 2.28 8.05
N ARG A 68 -0.49 1.25 7.92
CA ARG A 68 -0.94 -0.14 7.75
C ARG A 68 -1.83 -0.61 8.91
N THR A 69 -1.43 -0.38 10.16
CA THR A 69 -2.21 -0.80 11.34
C THR A 69 -3.57 -0.11 11.38
N ALA A 70 -3.61 1.21 11.18
CA ALA A 70 -4.85 1.97 11.18
C ALA A 70 -5.81 1.53 10.06
N ILE A 71 -5.31 1.36 8.84
CA ILE A 71 -6.12 0.95 7.69
C ILE A 71 -6.58 -0.51 7.83
N PHE A 72 -5.72 -1.44 8.27
CA PHE A 72 -6.13 -2.83 8.48
C PHE A 72 -7.19 -2.96 9.58
N THR A 73 -7.10 -2.15 10.63
CA THR A 73 -8.13 -2.10 11.67
C THR A 73 -9.46 -1.60 11.09
N MET A 74 -9.41 -0.53 10.30
CA MET A 74 -10.59 -0.01 9.60
C MET A 74 -11.21 -1.05 8.66
N TRP A 75 -10.40 -1.74 7.85
CA TRP A 75 -10.85 -2.82 6.95
C TRP A 75 -11.45 -3.99 7.72
N MET A 76 -10.95 -4.32 8.92
CA MET A 76 -11.54 -5.37 9.74
C MET A 76 -12.99 -5.05 10.09
N HIS A 77 -13.28 -3.80 10.47
CA HIS A 77 -14.64 -3.36 10.76
C HIS A 77 -15.49 -3.31 9.48
N PHE A 78 -14.95 -2.77 8.40
CA PHE A 78 -15.66 -2.62 7.13
C PHE A 78 -16.04 -3.96 6.49
N ILE A 79 -15.11 -4.91 6.39
CA ILE A 79 -15.40 -6.25 5.85
C ILE A 79 -16.41 -7.00 6.73
N SER A 80 -16.49 -6.67 8.02
CA SER A 80 -17.49 -7.29 8.91
C SER A 80 -18.91 -6.87 8.59
N SER A 81 -19.12 -5.65 8.08
CA SER A 81 -20.45 -5.12 7.73
C SER A 81 -20.91 -5.44 6.31
N MET A 82 -20.06 -6.04 5.48
CA MET A 82 -20.37 -6.33 4.07
C MET A 82 -20.82 -7.77 3.83
N GLU A 83 -21.61 -7.97 2.80
CA GLU A 83 -22.00 -9.29 2.30
C GLU A 83 -20.94 -9.91 1.39
N THR A 84 -21.07 -11.20 1.11
CA THR A 84 -20.08 -11.96 0.32
C THR A 84 -19.97 -11.43 -1.11
N ASP A 85 -21.10 -11.12 -1.75
CA ASP A 85 -21.13 -10.61 -3.12
C ASP A 85 -20.43 -9.26 -3.25
N GLU A 86 -20.65 -8.38 -2.27
CA GLU A 86 -19.99 -7.08 -2.22
C GLU A 86 -18.47 -7.23 -2.05
N ILE A 87 -18.02 -8.17 -1.20
CA ILE A 87 -16.60 -8.43 -1.00
C ILE A 87 -15.94 -8.92 -2.29
N ASN A 88 -16.60 -9.77 -3.06
CA ASN A 88 -16.10 -10.24 -4.35
C ASN A 88 -15.85 -9.08 -5.34
N THR A 89 -16.54 -7.95 -5.20
CA THR A 89 -16.31 -6.76 -6.05
C THR A 89 -15.09 -5.92 -5.65
N ILE A 90 -14.55 -6.08 -4.43
CA ILE A 90 -13.45 -5.25 -3.90
C ILE A 90 -12.21 -6.05 -3.50
N ILE A 91 -12.29 -7.38 -3.47
CA ILE A 91 -11.24 -8.26 -2.94
C ILE A 91 -9.92 -8.10 -3.70
N ASP A 92 -9.95 -7.84 -5.00
CA ASP A 92 -8.78 -7.61 -5.85
C ASP A 92 -7.99 -6.33 -5.46
N VAL A 93 -8.67 -5.36 -4.85
CA VAL A 93 -8.05 -4.13 -4.32
C VAL A 93 -7.34 -4.42 -3.00
N ILE A 94 -8.00 -5.17 -2.11
CA ILE A 94 -7.57 -5.41 -0.72
C ILE A 94 -6.52 -6.53 -0.62
N LEU A 95 -6.73 -7.64 -1.33
CA LEU A 95 -5.96 -8.87 -1.18
C LEU A 95 -4.45 -8.69 -1.44
N PRO A 96 -3.99 -7.90 -2.43
CA PRO A 96 -2.57 -7.74 -2.72
C PRO A 96 -1.73 -7.17 -1.57
N VAL A 97 -2.28 -6.25 -0.78
CA VAL A 97 -1.54 -5.69 0.36
C VAL A 97 -1.51 -6.66 1.55
N ILE A 98 -2.57 -7.46 1.73
CA ILE A 98 -2.62 -8.51 2.77
C ILE A 98 -1.61 -9.61 2.45
N VAL A 99 -1.68 -10.16 1.24
CA VAL A 99 -0.77 -11.25 0.80
C VAL A 99 0.68 -10.80 0.91
N ARG A 100 1.01 -9.59 0.44
CA ARG A 100 2.36 -9.03 0.58
C ARG A 100 2.81 -8.96 2.05
N GLU A 101 1.96 -8.47 2.95
CA GLU A 101 2.31 -8.32 4.36
C GLU A 101 2.56 -9.68 5.03
N LEU A 102 1.76 -10.69 4.69
CA LEU A 102 1.92 -12.05 5.19
C LEU A 102 3.17 -12.74 4.65
N SER A 103 3.52 -12.52 3.38
CA SER A 103 4.71 -13.10 2.75
C SER A 103 6.02 -12.39 3.09
N THR A 104 6.01 -11.29 3.85
CA THR A 104 7.23 -10.54 4.17
C THR A 104 7.88 -11.08 5.46
N GLY A 105 8.99 -11.81 5.29
CA GLY A 105 10.05 -12.09 6.29
C GLY A 105 9.69 -12.93 7.52
N ASP A 106 10.67 -13.71 8.00
CA ASP A 106 10.60 -14.58 9.19
C ASP A 106 10.90 -13.86 10.52
N GLY A 107 10.77 -12.52 10.54
CA GLY A 107 10.92 -11.74 11.76
C GLY A 107 9.74 -11.91 12.73
N PRO A 108 9.87 -11.42 13.98
CA PRO A 108 8.78 -11.46 14.96
C PRO A 108 7.51 -10.81 14.39
N SER A 109 6.37 -11.43 14.66
CA SER A 109 5.09 -11.06 14.07
C SER A 109 4.69 -9.63 14.45
N SER A 110 4.89 -8.68 13.53
CA SER A 110 4.51 -7.27 13.72
C SER A 110 2.99 -7.14 13.88
N ILE A 111 2.54 -6.06 14.53
CA ILE A 111 1.11 -5.77 14.70
C ILE A 111 0.39 -5.75 13.34
N ALA A 112 1.00 -5.13 12.33
CA ALA A 112 0.46 -5.11 10.97
C ALA A 112 0.31 -6.51 10.37
N LYS A 113 1.28 -7.42 10.57
CA LYS A 113 1.23 -8.82 10.10
C LYS A 113 0.14 -9.61 10.82
N GLN A 114 -0.05 -9.39 12.12
CA GLN A 114 -1.13 -10.01 12.89
C GLN A 114 -2.51 -9.54 12.38
N LEU A 115 -2.68 -8.25 12.14
CA LEU A 115 -3.93 -7.69 11.58
C LEU A 115 -4.19 -8.21 10.17
N ALA A 116 -3.16 -8.28 9.31
CA ALA A 116 -3.27 -8.88 7.98
C ALA A 116 -3.69 -10.36 8.06
N GLY A 117 -3.17 -11.12 9.04
CA GLY A 117 -3.56 -12.51 9.26
C GLY A 117 -5.03 -12.65 9.70
N ARG A 118 -5.50 -11.77 10.58
CA ARG A 118 -6.92 -11.71 10.99
C ARG A 118 -7.83 -11.35 9.83
N LEU A 119 -7.44 -10.38 9.01
CA LEU A 119 -8.14 -10.00 7.78
C LEU A 119 -8.21 -11.16 6.79
N GLY A 120 -7.08 -11.82 6.52
CA GLY A 120 -7.02 -12.96 5.62
C GLY A 120 -7.93 -14.11 6.07
N LYS A 121 -7.96 -14.44 7.37
CA LYS A 121 -8.89 -15.42 7.94
C LYS A 121 -10.35 -15.00 7.77
N LYS A 122 -10.68 -13.72 7.95
CA LYS A 122 -12.04 -13.20 7.79
C LYS A 122 -12.49 -13.26 6.32
N LEU A 123 -11.64 -12.85 5.39
CA LEU A 123 -11.90 -12.94 3.95
C LEU A 123 -12.09 -14.40 3.52
N ARG A 124 -11.23 -15.31 3.99
CA ARG A 124 -11.35 -16.75 3.73
C ARG A 124 -12.69 -17.31 4.17
N ARG A 125 -13.21 -16.89 5.33
CA ARG A 125 -14.53 -17.33 5.83
C ARG A 125 -15.69 -16.81 4.99
N LYS A 126 -15.60 -15.61 4.42
CA LYS A 126 -16.69 -15.01 3.65
C LYS A 126 -16.72 -15.49 2.19
N VAL A 127 -15.56 -15.62 1.57
CA VAL A 127 -15.44 -15.99 0.14
C VAL A 127 -15.31 -17.50 -0.07
N GLY A 128 -14.93 -18.25 0.96
CA GLY A 128 -14.68 -19.68 0.89
C GLY A 128 -13.18 -19.98 0.79
N GLU A 129 -12.79 -21.12 1.35
CA GLU A 129 -11.37 -21.47 1.50
C GLU A 129 -10.67 -21.72 0.17
N ILE A 130 -11.32 -22.44 -0.74
CA ILE A 130 -10.78 -22.81 -2.05
C ILE A 130 -10.57 -21.55 -2.90
N GLU A 131 -11.62 -20.74 -3.05
CA GLU A 131 -11.59 -19.53 -3.88
C GLU A 131 -10.61 -18.49 -3.33
N TYR A 132 -10.60 -18.27 -2.00
CA TYR A 132 -9.61 -17.40 -1.37
C TYR A 132 -8.18 -17.88 -1.62
N SER A 133 -7.92 -19.18 -1.50
CA SER A 133 -6.57 -19.74 -1.66
C SER A 133 -6.09 -19.60 -3.10
N LYS A 134 -6.97 -19.82 -4.09
CA LYS A 134 -6.71 -19.58 -5.50
C LYS A 134 -6.32 -18.13 -5.76
N MET A 135 -7.17 -17.17 -5.37
CA MET A 135 -6.88 -15.74 -5.54
C MET A 135 -5.61 -15.29 -4.81
N ALA A 136 -5.35 -15.81 -3.60
CA ALA A 136 -4.15 -15.48 -2.85
C ALA A 136 -2.88 -15.99 -3.54
N ALA A 137 -2.93 -17.19 -4.13
CA ALA A 137 -1.84 -17.76 -4.92
C ALA A 137 -1.58 -16.95 -6.20
N GLU A 138 -2.61 -16.59 -6.96
CA GLU A 138 -2.51 -15.73 -8.15
C GLU A 138 -1.88 -14.37 -7.81
N VAL A 139 -2.35 -13.74 -6.75
CA VAL A 139 -1.80 -12.48 -6.24
C VAL A 139 -0.34 -12.64 -5.85
N GLN A 140 0.02 -13.73 -5.16
CA GLN A 140 1.40 -13.99 -4.75
C GLN A 140 2.32 -14.17 -5.97
N THR A 141 1.88 -14.93 -6.97
CA THR A 141 2.61 -15.11 -8.23
C THR A 141 2.82 -13.76 -8.93
N ARG A 142 1.77 -12.94 -9.07
CA ARG A 142 1.88 -11.60 -9.67
C ARG A 142 2.85 -10.70 -8.90
N LEU A 143 2.85 -10.75 -7.56
CA LEU A 143 3.80 -10.01 -6.75
C LEU A 143 5.25 -10.49 -6.96
N ASN A 144 5.46 -11.79 -7.13
CA ASN A 144 6.77 -12.37 -7.40
C ASN A 144 7.28 -12.00 -8.79
N VAL A 145 6.43 -12.05 -9.82
CA VAL A 145 6.75 -11.58 -11.18
C VAL A 145 7.19 -10.12 -11.16
N ARG A 146 6.39 -9.23 -10.55
CA ARG A 146 6.74 -7.80 -10.40
C ARG A 146 8.02 -7.55 -9.60
N ARG A 147 8.40 -8.45 -8.68
CA ARG A 147 9.70 -8.38 -7.96
C ARG A 147 10.84 -8.81 -8.88
N ALA A 148 10.66 -9.85 -9.68
CA ALA A 148 11.65 -10.34 -10.63
C ALA A 148 11.91 -9.33 -11.76
N GLU A 149 10.86 -8.74 -12.33
CA GLU A 149 10.96 -7.69 -13.34
C GLU A 149 11.74 -6.47 -12.83
N ARG A 150 11.42 -5.99 -11.62
CA ARG A 150 12.17 -4.90 -11.00
C ARG A 150 13.65 -5.26 -10.81
N LYS A 151 13.98 -6.49 -10.45
CA LYS A 151 15.38 -6.94 -10.36
C LYS A 151 16.06 -6.96 -11.73
N LYS A 152 15.37 -7.42 -12.78
CA LYS A 152 15.85 -7.42 -14.16
C LYS A 152 16.15 -6.00 -14.64
N ILE A 153 15.22 -5.06 -14.47
CA ILE A 153 15.39 -3.65 -14.84
C ILE A 153 16.59 -3.04 -14.11
N LEU A 154 16.71 -3.26 -12.79
CA LEU A 154 17.84 -2.76 -12.00
C LEU A 154 19.18 -3.35 -12.43
N LEU A 155 19.21 -4.58 -12.94
CA LEU A 155 20.42 -5.21 -13.43
C LEU A 155 20.82 -4.66 -14.80
N GLN A 156 19.85 -4.49 -15.69
CA GLN A 156 20.04 -3.87 -17.01
C GLN A 156 20.47 -2.41 -16.89
N GLU A 157 19.90 -1.64 -15.95
CA GLU A 157 20.27 -0.25 -15.69
C GLU A 157 21.77 -0.12 -15.34
N LYS A 158 22.37 -1.08 -14.63
CA LYS A 158 23.81 -1.05 -14.32
C LYS A 158 24.69 -1.18 -15.56
N VAL A 159 24.21 -1.88 -16.58
CA VAL A 159 24.95 -2.11 -17.82
C VAL A 159 24.72 -0.93 -18.78
N ASN A 160 23.46 -0.53 -18.95
CA ASN A 160 23.07 0.49 -19.92
C ASN A 160 23.32 1.93 -19.43
N ASN A 161 23.28 2.19 -18.11
CA ASN A 161 23.46 3.52 -17.55
C ASN A 161 24.22 3.50 -16.20
N PRO A 162 25.56 3.36 -16.24
CA PRO A 162 26.37 3.21 -15.03
C PRO A 162 26.36 4.46 -14.14
N GLU A 163 26.23 5.67 -14.70
CA GLU A 163 26.19 6.92 -13.94
C GLU A 163 24.93 7.02 -13.06
N ARG A 164 23.76 6.68 -13.61
CA ARG A 164 22.49 6.65 -12.87
C ARG A 164 22.55 5.63 -11.73
N ALA A 165 23.13 4.45 -11.99
CA ALA A 165 23.36 3.43 -10.97
C ALA A 165 24.32 3.92 -9.86
N ALA A 166 25.39 4.64 -10.21
CA ALA A 166 26.34 5.22 -9.25
C ALA A 166 25.69 6.29 -8.38
N LYS A 167 24.91 7.21 -8.96
CA LYS A 167 24.14 8.25 -8.24
C LYS A 167 23.18 7.62 -7.22
N ARG A 168 22.45 6.57 -7.63
CA ARG A 168 21.54 5.83 -6.74
C ARG A 168 22.28 5.15 -5.58
N LYS A 169 23.47 4.59 -5.84
CA LYS A 169 24.33 3.97 -4.81
C LYS A 169 24.82 5.01 -3.79
N LEU A 170 25.20 6.20 -4.25
CA LEU A 170 25.58 7.35 -3.41
C LEU A 170 24.43 7.78 -2.49
N GLN A 171 23.25 8.04 -3.05
CA GLN A 171 22.06 8.41 -2.27
C GLN A 171 21.70 7.36 -1.21
N LEU A 172 21.84 6.06 -1.53
CA LEU A 172 21.57 4.99 -0.58
C LEU A 172 22.58 4.99 0.58
N ARG A 173 23.87 5.26 0.30
CA ARG A 173 24.91 5.40 1.32
C ARG A 173 24.62 6.58 2.24
N GLU A 174 24.22 7.73 1.69
CA GLU A 174 23.86 8.91 2.47
C GLU A 174 22.66 8.65 3.39
N LYS A 175 21.59 8.04 2.86
CA LYS A 175 20.43 7.65 3.67
C LYS A 175 20.80 6.70 4.81
N LYS A 176 21.68 5.73 4.56
CA LYS A 176 22.20 4.82 5.61
C LYS A 176 23.01 5.57 6.66
N LYS A 177 23.85 6.53 6.26
CA LYS A 177 24.64 7.38 7.17
C LYS A 177 23.72 8.23 8.05
N GLN A 178 22.70 8.86 7.47
CA GLN A 178 21.71 9.64 8.21
C GLN A 178 20.93 8.78 9.20
N ALA A 179 20.47 7.60 8.79
CA ALA A 179 19.75 6.68 9.67
C ALA A 179 20.61 6.22 10.86
N LYS A 180 21.90 5.93 10.65
CA LYS A 180 22.84 5.60 11.74
C LYS A 180 23.05 6.78 12.68
N LYS A 181 23.23 7.99 12.14
CA LYS A 181 23.38 9.22 12.94
C LYS A 181 22.16 9.47 13.83
N ILE A 182 20.95 9.34 13.29
CA ILE A 182 19.70 9.49 14.05
C ILE A 182 19.62 8.45 15.17
N LYS A 183 19.94 7.18 14.89
CA LYS A 183 19.96 6.14 15.93
C LYS A 183 20.95 6.43 17.06
N LEU A 184 22.14 6.92 16.71
CA LEU A 184 23.16 7.29 17.68
C LEU A 184 22.72 8.50 18.53
N GLU A 185 22.14 9.52 17.91
CA GLU A 185 21.59 10.68 18.63
C GLU A 185 20.44 10.29 19.57
N MET A 186 19.57 9.36 19.16
CA MET A 186 18.53 8.79 20.02
C MET A 186 19.13 8.05 21.23
N MET A 187 20.20 7.26 21.05
CA MET A 187 20.88 6.56 22.14
C MET A 187 21.53 7.52 23.14
N HIS A 188 22.03 8.67 22.67
CA HIS A 188 22.58 9.73 23.53
C HIS A 188 21.51 10.65 24.15
N GLY A 189 20.23 10.26 24.15
CA GLY A 189 19.14 11.01 24.77
C GLY A 189 18.75 12.30 24.06
N LYS A 190 19.34 12.61 22.89
CA LYS A 190 18.98 13.78 22.09
C LYS A 190 17.75 13.46 21.26
N ARG A 191 16.69 14.26 21.40
CA ARG A 191 15.50 14.13 20.53
C ARG A 191 15.93 14.35 19.06
N PRO A 192 15.59 13.44 18.13
CA PRO A 192 15.92 13.61 16.73
C PRO A 192 15.36 14.92 16.21
N ARG A 193 16.23 15.84 15.79
CA ARG A 193 15.77 17.02 15.03
C ARG A 193 15.47 16.54 13.62
N VAL A 194 14.20 16.30 13.32
CA VAL A 194 13.76 16.10 11.94
C VAL A 194 14.16 17.36 11.19
N LYS A 195 15.17 17.26 10.31
CA LYS A 195 15.48 18.33 9.38
C LYS A 195 14.22 18.49 8.55
N LYS A 196 13.45 19.57 8.78
CA LYS A 196 12.29 19.92 7.95
C LYS A 196 12.81 19.89 6.52
N ARG A 197 12.29 18.98 5.70
CA ARG A 197 12.48 19.13 4.25
C ARG A 197 11.92 20.51 3.96
N LYS A 198 12.72 21.37 3.30
CA LYS A 198 12.12 22.55 2.68
C LYS A 198 10.98 22.01 1.83
N ALA A 199 9.78 22.54 2.02
CA ALA A 199 8.76 22.41 1.00
C ALA A 199 9.32 23.20 -0.18
N GLU A 200 10.14 22.55 -0.98
CA GLU A 200 10.19 22.90 -2.39
C GLU A 200 8.81 22.52 -2.89
N ASP A 201 8.14 23.46 -3.54
CA ASP A 201 6.89 23.23 -4.22
C ASP A 201 7.14 22.14 -5.26
N ILE A 202 6.96 20.89 -4.83
CA ILE A 202 6.93 19.74 -5.73
C ILE A 202 5.56 19.86 -6.37
N ASP A 203 5.52 20.52 -7.52
CA ASP A 203 4.36 20.49 -8.40
C ASP A 203 4.15 19.03 -8.81
N PHE A 204 3.17 18.39 -8.17
CA PHE A 204 2.93 16.95 -8.30
C PHE A 204 2.47 16.55 -9.72
N GLU A 205 2.10 17.53 -10.56
CA GLU A 205 1.77 17.31 -11.98
C GLU A 205 3.01 17.14 -12.87
N ASP A 206 4.12 17.82 -12.57
CA ASP A 206 5.27 17.92 -13.48
C ASP A 206 6.18 16.67 -13.51
N ASP A 207 6.15 15.87 -12.44
CA ASP A 207 6.86 14.57 -12.37
C ASP A 207 6.05 13.44 -13.04
N LEU A 208 4.76 13.64 -13.35
CA LEU A 208 3.93 12.63 -14.02
C LEU A 208 4.05 12.68 -15.56
N LEU A 209 4.41 13.85 -16.10
CA LEU A 209 4.51 14.10 -17.55
C LEU A 209 5.89 13.80 -18.15
N LYS A 210 6.90 13.47 -17.33
CA LYS A 210 8.27 13.20 -17.80
C LYS A 210 8.54 11.75 -18.18
N ASP A 211 7.61 10.84 -17.89
CA ASP A 211 7.75 9.41 -18.23
C ASP A 211 7.10 9.06 -19.59
N THR A 212 6.57 10.03 -20.35
CA THR A 212 5.95 9.80 -21.68
C THR A 212 6.81 10.18 -22.89
N GLU A 213 8.02 10.70 -22.70
CA GLU A 213 8.96 10.91 -23.81
C GLU A 213 10.31 10.24 -23.48
N GLY A 214 10.50 9.04 -24.04
CA GLY A 214 11.73 8.25 -23.92
C GLY A 214 11.59 6.86 -24.50
#